data_AF-A0A4U0TQ51-F1
#
_entry.id   AF-A0A4U0TQ51-F1
#
_cell.length_a   1.000
_cell.length_b   1.000
_cell.length_c   1.000
_cell.angle_alpha   90.00
_cell.angle_beta   90.00
_cell.angle_gamma   90.00
#
_symmetry.space_group_name_H-M   'P 1'
#
loop_
_entity.id
_entity.type
_entity.pdbx_description
1 polymer ?
#
loop_
_entity_poly.entity_id
_entity_poly.type
_entity_poly.pdbx_seq_one_letter_code
_entity_poly.pdbx_strand_id
1 'polypeptide(L)'
;MHRAHLILALLAASTSTAFAKTTRSNSMLLSQVKTLTLRADQETSHRRVSPLPQLACVGGNAKGLYDVDIMRCKNAGSDYDTEDVQWTCSASLPDDFKLGSTDVICEGYDGPDDPFVLKGSCGVEYRLVLTDAGEQKHGRNAFERVYRQPSGQNAVGALFSLLFWGVFIGEPRTG
;
A
#
# COMPACT_ATOMS: atom_id res chain seq x y z
N MET A 1 -71.93 47.67 30.13
CA MET A 1 -72.31 46.25 29.97
C MET A 1 -71.27 45.61 29.06
N HIS A 2 -70.24 44.99 29.65
CA HIS A 2 -70.09 43.54 29.83
C HIS A 2 -69.65 42.78 28.55
N ARG A 3 -68.53 42.05 28.72
CA ARG A 3 -67.95 40.94 27.92
C ARG A 3 -66.87 41.33 26.89
N ALA A 4 -65.80 40.58 26.69
CA ALA A 4 -65.06 39.55 27.44
C ALA A 4 -63.82 39.23 26.57
N HIS A 5 -62.70 38.94 27.21
CA HIS A 5 -61.41 38.55 26.61
C HIS A 5 -61.50 37.26 25.78
N LEU A 6 -60.59 37.05 24.80
CA LEU A 6 -59.72 35.85 24.69
C LEU A 6 -58.94 35.78 23.35
N ILE A 7 -57.65 36.13 23.45
CA ILE A 7 -56.45 35.45 22.91
C ILE A 7 -56.66 34.44 21.76
N LEU A 8 -56.06 34.74 20.60
CA LEU A 8 -55.50 33.76 19.66
C LEU A 8 -54.15 34.35 19.22
N ALA A 9 -53.02 33.94 19.81
CA ALA A 9 -52.17 32.82 19.37
C ALA A 9 -51.89 32.85 17.86
N LEU A 10 -50.69 32.72 17.31
CA LEU A 10 -49.30 32.63 17.77
C LEU A 10 -48.52 32.62 16.43
N LEU A 11 -47.36 33.26 16.40
CA LEU A 11 -46.24 33.07 15.47
C LEU A 11 -46.45 32.12 14.26
N ALA A 12 -46.52 32.67 13.06
CA ALA A 12 -45.97 32.01 11.87
C ALA A 12 -44.67 32.72 11.51
N ALA A 13 -43.63 32.50 12.31
CA ALA A 13 -42.26 32.73 11.88
C ALA A 13 -42.04 31.80 10.68
N SER A 14 -41.99 32.36 9.48
CA SER A 14 -41.51 31.67 8.29
C SER A 14 -40.03 31.38 8.50
N THR A 15 -39.76 30.25 9.16
CA THR A 15 -38.44 29.67 9.33
C THR A 15 -37.80 29.55 7.97
N SER A 16 -36.68 30.25 7.78
CA SER A 16 -35.76 30.11 6.66
C SER A 16 -35.61 28.64 6.32
N THR A 17 -35.95 28.26 5.09
CA THR A 17 -35.64 26.94 4.55
C THR A 17 -34.12 26.79 4.60
N ALA A 18 -33.65 25.98 5.56
CA ALA A 18 -32.27 25.55 5.62
C ALA A 18 -31.95 24.90 4.26
N PHE A 19 -30.96 25.45 3.56
CA PHE A 19 -30.35 24.75 2.43
C PHE A 19 -29.90 23.39 2.94
N ALA A 20 -30.56 22.32 2.50
CA ALA A 20 -30.04 20.98 2.67
C ALA A 20 -28.69 20.94 1.97
N LYS A 21 -27.60 21.02 2.74
CA LYS A 21 -26.26 20.74 2.27
C LYS A 21 -26.30 19.29 1.81
N THR A 22 -26.42 19.05 0.51
CA THR A 22 -26.23 17.71 -0.05
C THR A 22 -24.78 17.34 0.30
N THR A 23 -24.60 16.59 1.37
CA THR A 23 -23.34 15.94 1.66
C THR A 23 -23.17 14.96 0.51
N ARG A 24 -22.37 15.32 -0.50
CA ARG A 24 -21.88 14.31 -1.43
C ARG A 24 -21.19 13.28 -0.57
N SER A 25 -21.76 12.08 -0.46
CA SER A 25 -21.08 11.00 0.26
C SER A 25 -19.74 10.77 -0.44
N ASN A 26 -18.66 10.79 0.33
CA ASN A 26 -17.34 10.43 -0.17
C ASN A 26 -17.17 8.91 -0.24
N SER A 27 -18.25 8.14 -0.14
CA SER A 27 -18.27 6.68 -0.34
C SER A 27 -18.55 6.30 -1.79
N MET A 28 -18.05 5.13 -2.20
CA MET A 28 -18.39 4.47 -3.45
C MET A 28 -18.28 2.94 -3.30
N LEU A 29 -19.11 2.18 -4.01
CA LEU A 29 -19.04 0.71 -3.99
C LEU A 29 -17.77 0.24 -4.72
N LEU A 30 -16.95 -0.60 -4.08
CA LEU A 30 -15.65 -1.02 -4.62
C LEU A 30 -15.80 -1.74 -5.98
N SER A 31 -16.79 -2.62 -6.10
CA SER A 31 -17.09 -3.37 -7.33
C SER A 31 -17.48 -2.49 -8.53
N GLN A 32 -17.92 -1.25 -8.30
CA GLN A 32 -18.25 -0.29 -9.37
C GLN A 32 -17.06 0.58 -9.79
N VAL A 33 -15.93 0.51 -9.08
CA VAL A 33 -14.71 1.21 -9.48
C VAL A 33 -14.17 0.56 -10.75
N LYS A 34 -14.17 1.29 -11.86
CA LYS A 34 -13.72 0.75 -13.16
C LYS A 34 -12.20 0.74 -13.31
N THR A 35 -11.55 1.81 -12.84
CA THR A 35 -10.12 2.03 -13.05
C THR A 35 -9.56 2.90 -11.94
N LEU A 36 -8.37 2.55 -11.48
CA LEU A 36 -7.55 3.32 -10.57
C LEU A 36 -6.32 3.83 -11.33
N THR A 37 -5.95 5.08 -11.10
CA THR A 37 -4.69 5.65 -11.58
C THR A 37 -3.95 6.19 -10.37
N LEU A 38 -2.84 5.55 -10.05
CA LEU A 38 -2.06 5.78 -8.83
C LEU A 38 -0.72 6.41 -9.21
N ARG A 39 -0.19 7.25 -8.33
CA ARG A 39 1.04 8.02 -8.58
C ARG A 39 2.00 7.91 -7.40
N ALA A 40 3.30 7.86 -7.68
CA ALA A 40 4.34 7.73 -6.64
C ALA A 40 4.40 8.93 -5.69
N ASP A 41 4.07 10.13 -6.18
CA ASP A 41 4.16 11.40 -5.47
C ASP A 41 2.87 11.79 -4.73
N GLN A 42 1.91 10.87 -4.62
CA GLN A 42 0.60 11.13 -4.03
C GLN A 42 0.30 10.20 -2.86
N GLU A 43 -0.39 10.73 -1.87
CA GLU A 43 -0.94 9.97 -0.76
C GLU A 43 -2.41 9.60 -1.00
N THR A 44 -2.87 8.57 -0.30
CA THR A 44 -4.27 8.17 -0.25
C THR A 44 -5.07 9.18 0.57
N SER A 45 -6.32 9.42 0.18
CA SER A 45 -7.26 10.06 1.08
C SER A 45 -7.50 9.15 2.27
N HIS A 46 -7.68 9.72 3.44
CA HIS A 46 -7.91 8.93 4.65
C HIS A 46 -9.07 9.51 5.46
N ARG A 47 -9.69 8.66 6.29
CA ARG A 47 -10.70 9.12 7.26
C ARG A 47 -10.39 8.66 8.67
N ARG A 48 -10.05 7.38 8.86
CA ARG A 48 -9.84 6.78 10.18
C ARG A 48 -8.38 6.39 10.42
N VAL A 49 -7.67 6.05 9.35
CA VAL A 49 -6.24 5.70 9.37
C VAL A 49 -5.40 6.89 8.92
N SER A 50 -4.08 6.85 9.15
CA SER A 50 -3.16 7.83 8.56
C SER A 50 -3.06 7.62 7.04
N PRO A 51 -2.86 8.69 6.26
CA PRO A 51 -2.65 8.58 4.81
C PRO A 51 -1.43 7.72 4.50
N LEU A 52 -1.50 6.97 3.41
CA LEU A 52 -0.45 6.08 2.93
C LEU A 52 -0.03 6.50 1.51
N PRO A 53 1.18 6.16 1.04
CA PRO A 53 1.55 6.34 -0.35
C PRO A 53 0.58 5.58 -1.27
N GLN A 54 0.20 6.17 -2.41
CA GLN A 54 -0.62 5.47 -3.41
C GLN A 54 0.12 4.32 -4.08
N LEU A 55 1.45 4.40 -4.19
CA LEU A 55 2.30 3.35 -4.73
C LEU A 55 3.39 2.98 -3.72
N ALA A 56 3.48 1.71 -3.38
CA ALA A 56 4.46 1.20 -2.43
C ALA A 56 5.20 -0.02 -3.00
N CYS A 57 6.52 0.10 -3.20
CA CYS A 57 7.35 -1.06 -3.57
C CYS A 57 7.67 -1.91 -2.33
N VAL A 58 6.97 -3.02 -2.17
CA VAL A 58 7.10 -3.87 -0.97
C VAL A 58 8.18 -4.94 -1.11
N GLY A 59 8.53 -5.36 -2.32
CA GLY A 59 9.54 -6.42 -2.51
C GLY A 59 9.99 -6.68 -3.95
N GLY A 60 10.65 -7.82 -4.13
CA GLY A 60 11.23 -8.26 -5.41
C GLY A 60 12.74 -7.98 -5.51
N ASN A 61 13.42 -8.69 -6.41
CA ASN A 61 14.88 -8.59 -6.59
C ASN A 61 15.32 -7.25 -7.20
N ALA A 62 14.38 -6.45 -7.73
CA ALA A 62 14.63 -5.11 -8.24
C ALA A 62 14.24 -3.98 -7.28
N LYS A 63 13.78 -4.28 -6.06
CA LYS A 63 13.38 -3.25 -5.08
C LYS A 63 14.53 -2.26 -4.83
N GLY A 64 14.22 -0.96 -4.96
CA GLY A 64 15.18 0.14 -4.77
C GLY A 64 16.12 0.38 -5.95
N LEU A 65 15.94 -0.32 -7.08
CA LEU A 65 16.66 -0.01 -8.33
C LEU A 65 15.87 0.92 -9.26
N TYR A 66 14.54 0.90 -9.16
CA TYR A 66 13.63 1.74 -9.93
C TYR A 66 12.30 1.85 -9.17
N ASP A 67 11.63 3.00 -9.28
CA ASP A 67 10.33 3.25 -8.67
C ASP A 67 9.30 3.57 -9.77
N VAL A 68 8.08 3.04 -9.62
CA VAL A 68 7.02 3.21 -10.62
C VAL A 68 6.36 4.57 -10.43
N ASP A 69 6.44 5.45 -11.43
CA ASP A 69 5.83 6.79 -11.33
C ASP A 69 4.30 6.77 -11.37
N ILE A 70 3.74 5.99 -12.30
CA ILE A 70 2.29 5.90 -12.55
C ILE A 70 1.91 4.45 -12.79
N MET A 71 0.89 3.98 -12.08
CA MET A 71 0.28 2.68 -12.30
C MET A 71 -1.20 2.84 -12.59
N ARG A 72 -1.70 2.04 -13.53
CA ARG A 72 -3.13 1.94 -13.82
C ARG A 72 -3.63 0.54 -13.58
N CYS A 73 -4.58 0.41 -12.67
CA CYS A 73 -5.26 -0.83 -12.36
C CYS A 73 -6.69 -0.80 -12.89
N LYS A 74 -7.08 -1.85 -13.60
CA LYS A 74 -8.44 -2.03 -14.13
C LYS A 74 -9.13 -3.13 -13.35
N ASN A 75 -10.39 -2.90 -13.03
CA ASN A 75 -11.25 -3.92 -12.45
C ASN A 75 -11.53 -4.99 -13.51
N ALA A 76 -11.17 -6.23 -13.20
CA ALA A 76 -11.27 -7.41 -14.06
C ALA A 76 -12.49 -8.29 -13.72
N GLY A 77 -13.39 -7.79 -12.87
CA GLY A 77 -14.54 -8.53 -12.33
C GLY A 77 -14.27 -8.98 -10.90
N SER A 78 -15.05 -9.94 -10.44
CA SER A 78 -14.89 -10.58 -9.14
C SER A 78 -14.93 -12.10 -9.31
N ASP A 79 -14.28 -12.82 -8.39
CA ASP A 79 -14.11 -14.28 -8.53
C ASP A 79 -15.35 -15.03 -8.05
N TYR A 80 -15.57 -15.06 -6.72
CA TYR A 80 -16.65 -15.84 -6.10
C TYR A 80 -17.79 -14.97 -5.54
N ASP A 81 -17.48 -13.82 -4.94
CA ASP A 81 -18.47 -12.87 -4.44
C ASP A 81 -18.37 -11.53 -5.19
N THR A 82 -19.26 -10.58 -4.90
CA THR A 82 -19.24 -9.27 -5.57
C THR A 82 -18.22 -8.30 -4.99
N GLU A 83 -17.59 -8.63 -3.86
CA GLU A 83 -16.71 -7.74 -3.11
C GLU A 83 -15.22 -8.06 -3.32
N ASP A 84 -14.90 -9.29 -3.76
CA ASP A 84 -13.58 -9.80 -4.11
C ASP A 84 -13.17 -9.36 -5.52
N VAL A 85 -13.02 -8.05 -5.69
CA VAL A 85 -12.65 -7.44 -6.96
C VAL A 85 -11.24 -7.85 -7.37
N GLN A 86 -11.13 -8.42 -8.56
CA GLN A 86 -9.87 -8.77 -9.19
C GLN A 86 -9.32 -7.58 -9.98
N TRP A 87 -8.05 -7.26 -9.80
CA TRP A 87 -7.41 -6.10 -10.42
C TRP A 87 -6.31 -6.50 -11.38
N THR A 88 -6.32 -5.91 -12.57
CA THR A 88 -5.21 -5.99 -13.53
C THR A 88 -4.44 -4.67 -13.53
N CYS A 89 -3.26 -4.66 -12.94
CA CYS A 89 -2.39 -3.50 -12.85
C CYS A 89 -1.33 -3.48 -13.97
N SER A 90 -1.07 -2.29 -14.49
CA SER A 90 -0.10 -2.04 -15.56
C SER A 90 0.65 -0.74 -15.32
N ALA A 91 1.94 -0.72 -15.66
CA ALA A 91 2.81 0.45 -15.58
C ALA A 91 3.80 0.46 -16.74
N SER A 92 4.27 1.65 -17.13
CA SER A 92 5.36 1.78 -18.10
C SER A 92 6.68 1.56 -17.37
N LEU A 93 7.41 0.51 -17.72
CA LEU A 93 8.68 0.14 -17.11
C LEU A 93 9.77 0.05 -18.18
N PRO A 94 11.03 0.39 -17.85
CA PRO A 94 12.16 0.03 -18.69
C PRO A 94 12.27 -1.49 -18.87
N ASP A 95 12.86 -1.93 -19.98
CA ASP A 95 12.98 -3.37 -20.34
C ASP A 95 13.72 -4.21 -19.29
N ASP A 96 14.50 -3.58 -18.42
CA ASP A 96 15.22 -4.20 -17.30
C ASP A 96 14.27 -4.70 -16.19
N PHE A 97 13.01 -4.22 -16.16
CA PHE A 97 12.08 -4.42 -15.05
C PHE A 97 10.72 -4.91 -15.50
N LYS A 98 10.06 -5.67 -14.61
CA LYS A 98 8.65 -6.07 -14.74
C LYS A 98 7.96 -6.02 -13.39
N LEU A 99 6.64 -5.86 -13.42
CA LEU A 99 5.81 -5.99 -12.21
C LEU A 99 5.75 -7.46 -11.78
N GLY A 100 5.90 -7.69 -10.48
CA GLY A 100 5.60 -8.95 -9.81
C GLY A 100 4.14 -8.97 -9.35
N SER A 101 3.89 -9.38 -8.11
CA SER A 101 2.56 -9.24 -7.51
C SER A 101 2.19 -7.78 -7.33
N THR A 102 0.89 -7.50 -7.44
CA THR A 102 0.28 -6.18 -7.23
C THR A 102 -0.99 -6.36 -6.42
N ASP A 103 -1.09 -5.67 -5.30
CA ASP A 103 -2.18 -5.79 -4.34
C ASP A 103 -2.83 -4.42 -4.17
N VAL A 104 -4.11 -4.31 -4.55
CA VAL A 104 -4.90 -3.06 -4.43
C VAL A 104 -5.57 -3.05 -3.06
N ILE A 105 -5.35 -1.97 -2.30
CA ILE A 105 -5.86 -1.82 -0.93
C ILE A 105 -6.60 -0.50 -0.82
N CYS A 106 -7.87 -0.52 -0.41
CA CYS A 106 -8.71 0.66 -0.23
C CYS A 106 -9.21 0.75 1.22
N GLU A 107 -9.45 1.97 1.73
CA GLU A 107 -10.07 2.17 3.04
C GLU A 107 -11.59 1.96 2.93
N GLY A 108 -12.13 0.96 3.63
CA GLY A 108 -13.58 0.79 3.78
C GLY A 108 -14.20 1.97 4.51
N TYR A 109 -15.38 2.41 4.06
CA TYR A 109 -15.94 3.72 4.42
C TYR A 109 -16.40 3.77 5.89
N ASP A 110 -17.10 2.73 6.34
CA ASP A 110 -17.55 2.58 7.72
C ASP A 110 -16.71 1.60 8.55
N GLY A 111 -16.02 0.66 7.91
CA GLY A 111 -15.14 -0.33 8.53
C GLY A 111 -14.40 -1.19 7.51
N PRO A 112 -13.52 -2.11 7.94
CA PRO A 112 -12.70 -2.93 7.04
C PRO A 112 -13.50 -3.87 6.13
N ASP A 113 -14.66 -4.36 6.59
CA ASP A 113 -15.53 -5.27 5.83
C ASP A 113 -16.66 -4.54 5.06
N ASP A 114 -16.55 -3.21 4.93
CA ASP A 114 -17.55 -2.41 4.24
C ASP A 114 -17.35 -2.52 2.71
N PRO A 115 -18.37 -2.95 1.95
CA PRO A 115 -18.30 -3.00 0.48
C PRO A 115 -18.14 -1.60 -0.14
N PHE A 116 -18.51 -0.54 0.60
CA PHE A 116 -18.21 0.84 0.23
C PHE A 116 -16.83 1.26 0.71
N VAL A 117 -16.10 1.93 -0.17
CA VAL A 117 -14.77 2.48 0.11
C VAL A 117 -14.77 4.00 0.04
N LEU A 118 -13.82 4.61 0.75
CA LEU A 118 -13.58 6.05 0.70
C LEU A 118 -12.97 6.45 -0.65
N LYS A 119 -13.56 7.44 -1.32
CA LYS A 119 -13.06 7.97 -2.60
C LYS A 119 -11.64 8.51 -2.47
N GLY A 120 -10.72 7.94 -3.24
CA GLY A 120 -9.31 8.33 -3.25
C GLY A 120 -8.45 7.60 -2.23
N SER A 121 -9.01 6.64 -1.49
CA SER A 121 -8.28 5.90 -0.45
C SER A 121 -7.50 4.69 -0.97
N CYS A 122 -7.70 4.31 -2.23
CA CYS A 122 -7.03 3.14 -2.80
C CYS A 122 -5.54 3.41 -3.08
N GLY A 123 -4.69 2.52 -2.59
CA GLY A 123 -3.27 2.42 -2.91
C GLY A 123 -2.93 1.05 -3.50
N VAL A 124 -1.71 0.90 -4.00
CA VAL A 124 -1.18 -0.36 -4.52
C VAL A 124 0.18 -0.67 -3.92
N GLU A 125 0.27 -1.84 -3.31
CA GLU A 125 1.53 -2.48 -3.00
C GLU A 125 1.97 -3.30 -4.20
N TYR A 126 3.21 -3.13 -4.65
CA TYR A 126 3.74 -3.87 -5.78
C TYR A 126 5.13 -4.44 -5.49
N ARG A 127 5.43 -5.55 -6.14
CA ARG A 127 6.79 -6.09 -6.21
C ARG A 127 7.42 -5.71 -7.54
N LEU A 128 8.70 -5.34 -7.53
CA LEU A 128 9.46 -5.07 -8.75
C LEU A 128 10.49 -6.17 -8.99
N VAL A 129 10.48 -6.73 -10.18
CA VAL A 129 11.31 -7.89 -10.54
C VAL A 129 12.18 -7.55 -11.75
N LEU A 130 13.42 -8.05 -11.76
CA LEU A 130 14.30 -7.95 -12.93
C LEU A 130 13.80 -8.87 -14.05
N THR A 131 13.90 -8.40 -15.29
CA THR A 131 13.83 -9.26 -16.48
C THR A 131 15.18 -9.92 -16.72
N ASP A 132 15.30 -10.81 -17.71
CA ASP A 132 16.57 -11.43 -18.06
C ASP A 132 17.64 -10.39 -18.48
N ALA A 133 17.21 -9.31 -19.15
CA ALA A 133 18.08 -8.17 -19.47
C ALA A 133 18.50 -7.42 -18.20
N GLY A 134 17.56 -7.18 -17.28
CA GLY A 134 17.83 -6.57 -15.98
C GLY A 134 18.77 -7.41 -15.12
N GLU A 135 18.65 -8.73 -15.12
CA GLU A 135 19.54 -9.68 -14.44
C GLU A 135 20.98 -9.57 -14.96
N GLN A 136 21.18 -9.47 -16.28
CA GLN A 136 22.52 -9.32 -16.85
C GLN A 136 23.18 -8.00 -16.44
N LYS A 137 22.40 -6.93 -16.32
CA LYS A 137 22.87 -5.59 -15.99
C LYS A 137 23.03 -5.35 -14.49
N HIS A 138 22.08 -5.82 -13.69
CA HIS A 138 21.97 -5.54 -12.25
C HIS A 138 22.25 -6.75 -11.35
N GLY A 139 22.20 -7.97 -11.88
CA GLY A 139 22.34 -9.22 -11.11
C GLY A 139 23.73 -9.43 -10.51
N ARG A 140 24.79 -8.96 -11.18
CA ARG A 140 26.16 -8.99 -10.62
C ARG A 140 26.28 -8.19 -9.32
N ASN A 141 25.55 -7.07 -9.22
CA ASN A 141 25.55 -6.20 -8.05
C ASN A 141 24.71 -6.77 -6.89
N ALA A 142 23.84 -7.75 -7.13
CA ALA A 142 23.06 -8.40 -6.07
C ALA A 142 23.92 -9.42 -5.30
N PHE A 143 24.69 -10.25 -6.00
CA PHE A 143 25.64 -11.19 -5.38
C PHE A 143 26.74 -10.43 -4.62
N GLU A 144 27.30 -9.37 -5.20
CA GLU A 144 28.24 -8.50 -4.48
C GLU A 144 27.60 -7.83 -3.26
N ARG A 145 26.35 -7.38 -3.28
CA ARG A 145 25.69 -6.80 -2.08
C ARG A 145 25.48 -7.82 -0.97
N VAL A 146 25.16 -9.08 -1.31
CA VAL A 146 25.04 -10.18 -0.34
C VAL A 146 26.41 -10.54 0.26
N TYR A 147 27.49 -10.53 -0.53
CA TYR A 147 28.85 -10.80 -0.05
C TYR A 147 29.55 -9.58 0.59
N ARG A 148 29.14 -8.36 0.24
CA ARG A 148 29.63 -7.08 0.79
C ARG A 148 28.76 -6.60 1.95
N GLN A 149 28.01 -7.50 2.58
CA GLN A 149 27.57 -7.24 3.94
C GLN A 149 28.84 -7.22 4.80
N PRO A 150 29.18 -6.10 5.47
CA PRO A 150 30.29 -6.12 6.40
C PRO A 150 29.89 -7.11 7.49
N SER A 151 30.49 -8.30 7.42
CA SER A 151 30.73 -9.14 8.58
C SER A 151 31.37 -8.21 9.61
N GLY A 152 30.52 -7.67 10.49
CA GLY A 152 30.95 -6.93 11.65
C GLY A 152 31.91 -7.84 12.37
N GLN A 153 33.20 -7.53 12.26
CA GLN A 153 34.26 -8.16 13.00
C GLN A 153 34.02 -7.82 14.47
N ASN A 154 33.11 -8.56 15.09
CA ASN A 154 33.06 -8.68 16.53
C ASN A 154 34.35 -9.43 16.83
N ALA A 155 35.37 -8.74 17.36
CA ALA A 155 36.66 -9.34 17.72
C ALA A 155 36.49 -10.64 18.53
N VAL A 156 35.38 -10.75 19.27
CA VAL A 156 34.90 -11.93 19.99
C VAL A 156 34.66 -13.15 19.09
N GLY A 157 34.07 -12.98 17.90
CA GLY A 157 33.83 -14.06 16.94
C GLY A 157 35.13 -14.58 16.31
N ALA A 158 36.06 -13.68 15.98
CA ALA A 158 37.38 -14.06 15.48
C ALA A 158 38.21 -14.78 16.56
N LEU A 159 38.16 -14.31 17.81
CA LEU A 159 38.76 -14.98 18.96
C LEU A 159 38.14 -16.37 19.21
N PHE A 160 36.82 -16.49 19.13
CA PHE A 160 36.15 -17.77 19.27
C PHE A 160 36.57 -18.77 18.19
N SER A 161 36.64 -18.34 16.93
CA SER A 161 37.11 -19.22 15.84
C SER A 161 38.57 -19.63 15.99
N LEU A 162 39.46 -18.72 16.41
CA LEU A 162 40.87 -19.04 16.66
C LEU A 162 41.05 -20.01 17.84
N LEU A 163 40.29 -19.82 18.92
CA LEU A 163 40.30 -20.74 20.06
C LEU A 163 39.73 -22.12 19.69
N PHE A 164 38.61 -22.14 18.97
CA PHE A 164 37.96 -23.39 18.57
C PHE A 164 38.87 -24.23 17.66
N TRP A 165 39.44 -23.64 16.60
CA TRP A 165 40.34 -24.37 15.69
C TRP A 165 41.74 -24.60 16.28
N GLY A 166 42.21 -23.74 17.19
CA GLY A 166 43.47 -23.93 17.91
C GLY A 166 43.46 -25.14 18.86
N VAL A 167 42.30 -25.49 19.43
CA VAL A 167 42.14 -26.67 20.30
C VAL A 167 42.13 -27.98 19.51
N PHE A 168 41.61 -28.00 18.27
CA PHE A 168 41.54 -29.23 17.47
C PHE A 168 42.76 -29.50 16.58
N ILE A 169 43.61 -28.50 16.33
CA ILE A 169 44.84 -28.65 15.52
C ILE A 169 46.08 -28.97 16.39
N GLY A 170 45.95 -28.89 17.72
CA GLY A 170 47.06 -29.01 18.67
C GLY A 170 47.39 -30.41 19.21
N GLU A 171 46.67 -31.46 18.82
CA GLU A 171 47.02 -32.83 19.24
C GLU A 171 47.99 -33.45 18.21
N PRO A 172 49.31 -33.52 18.47
CA PRO A 172 50.17 -34.36 17.65
C PRO A 172 49.65 -35.79 17.78
N ARG A 173 49.25 -36.41 16.66
CA ARG A 173 49.05 -37.85 16.59
C ARG A 173 50.37 -38.52 16.97
N THR A 174 50.53 -38.89 18.23
CA THR A 174 51.50 -39.90 18.63
C THR A 174 51.00 -41.22 18.08
N GLY A 175 51.84 -41.84 17.23
CA GLY A 175 51.56 -43.10 16.55
C GLY A 175 51.50 -44.30 17.48
#